data_AF-A0A8T7BTU7-F1
#
_entry.id   AF-A0A8T7BTU7-F1
#
_cell.length_a   1.000
_cell.length_b   1.000
_cell.length_c   1.000
_cell.angle_alpha   90.00
_cell.angle_beta   90.00
_cell.angle_gamma   90.00
#
_symmetry.space_group_name_H-M   'P 1'
#
loop_
_entity.id
_entity.type
_entity.pdbx_description
1 polymer ?
#
loop_
_entity_poly.entity_id
_entity_poly.type
_entity_poly.pdbx_seq_one_letter_code
_entity_poly.pdbx_strand_id
1 'polypeptide(L)'
;MQQLPEDIVDSVRVINVDHAEVVIAAASGQIANFLRLHVRELTQQFHETFGGNRKLAIKAMPASLLQVESRHVAARPKPVSRDAINGIDAKWIEDEKLKKALESLAQQLKNSNSRTD
;
A
#
# COMPACT_ATOMS: atom_id res chain seq x y z
N MET A 1 -4.62 -24.13 24.25
CA MET A 1 -4.66 -22.87 23.49
C MET A 1 -3.58 -21.96 24.05
N GLN A 2 -2.41 -21.90 23.41
CA GLN A 2 -1.34 -20.98 23.83
C GLN A 2 -1.69 -19.60 23.29
N GLN A 3 -2.04 -18.67 24.19
CA GLN A 3 -2.17 -17.26 23.84
C GLN A 3 -0.78 -16.77 23.41
N LEU A 4 -0.66 -16.33 22.17
CA LEU A 4 0.49 -15.53 21.77
C LEU A 4 0.50 -14.29 22.66
N PRO A 5 1.62 -13.92 23.32
CA PRO A 5 1.69 -12.71 24.12
C PRO A 5 1.33 -11.50 23.24
N GLU A 6 0.42 -10.65 23.72
CA GLU A 6 0.00 -9.42 23.02
C GLU A 6 1.21 -8.55 22.61
N ASP A 7 2.33 -8.66 23.34
CA ASP A 7 3.60 -7.98 23.07
C ASP A 7 4.23 -8.31 21.70
N ILE A 8 3.87 -9.44 21.07
CA ILE A 8 4.38 -9.78 19.73
C ILE A 8 3.72 -8.91 18.64
N VAL A 9 2.47 -8.50 18.83
CA VAL A 9 1.70 -7.77 17.79
C VAL A 9 2.33 -6.40 17.53
N ASP A 10 2.76 -5.69 18.57
CA ASP A 10 3.49 -4.42 18.42
C ASP A 10 4.95 -4.60 18.01
N SER A 11 5.45 -5.83 18.08
CA SER A 11 6.83 -6.17 17.77
C SER A 11 7.07 -6.56 16.32
N VAL A 12 6.04 -6.58 15.47
CA VAL A 12 6.15 -7.01 14.07
C VAL A 12 5.39 -6.05 13.17
N ARG A 13 6.06 -5.48 12.15
CA ARG A 13 5.41 -4.63 11.14
C ARG A 13 5.82 -5.00 9.73
N VAL A 14 4.90 -4.85 8.79
CA VAL A 14 5.21 -4.91 7.36
C VAL A 14 5.80 -3.57 6.96
N ILE A 15 7.04 -3.56 6.47
CA ILE A 15 7.76 -2.34 6.10
C ILE A 15 7.85 -2.14 4.59
N ASN A 16 7.63 -3.20 3.80
CA ASN A 16 7.59 -3.10 2.34
C ASN A 16 6.66 -4.18 1.75
N VAL A 17 5.90 -3.79 0.72
CA VAL A 17 5.06 -4.70 -0.07
C VAL A 17 5.27 -4.34 -1.54
N ASP A 18 6.00 -5.18 -2.26
CA ASP A 18 6.22 -5.07 -3.69
C ASP A 18 5.65 -6.30 -4.42
N HIS A 19 5.60 -6.26 -5.75
CA HIS A 19 5.15 -7.35 -6.61
C HIS A 19 6.03 -8.60 -6.48
N ALA A 20 7.29 -8.46 -6.09
CA ALA A 20 8.23 -9.56 -5.92
C ALA A 20 8.42 -10.01 -4.46
N GLU A 21 8.31 -9.10 -3.49
CA GLU A 21 8.63 -9.39 -2.08
C GLU A 21 7.73 -8.66 -1.08
N VAL A 22 7.55 -9.28 0.08
CA VAL A 22 6.94 -8.70 1.28
C VAL A 22 7.98 -8.74 2.39
N VAL A 23 8.32 -7.58 2.95
CA VAL A 23 9.33 -7.46 4.00
C VAL A 23 8.66 -7.20 5.35
N ILE A 24 8.83 -8.16 6.26
CA ILE A 24 8.38 -8.09 7.64
C ILE A 24 9.56 -7.70 8.52
N ALA A 25 9.42 -6.61 9.27
CA ALA A 25 10.36 -6.18 10.28
C ALA A 25 9.90 -6.63 11.67
N ALA A 26 10.82 -7.16 12.46
CA ALA A 26 10.58 -7.59 13.84
C ALA A 26 11.47 -6.80 14.82
N ALA A 27 10.94 -6.50 16.01
CA ALA A 27 11.54 -5.60 17.00
C ALA A 27 12.84 -6.11 17.61
N SER A 28 13.10 -7.41 17.48
CA SER A 28 14.28 -8.07 18.00
C SER A 28 14.72 -9.22 17.11
N GLY A 29 16.00 -9.60 17.24
CA GLY A 29 16.54 -10.78 16.57
C GLY A 29 15.85 -12.09 16.99
N GLN A 30 15.37 -12.17 18.24
CA GLN A 30 14.66 -13.33 18.76
C GLN A 30 13.31 -13.51 18.06
N ILE A 31 12.53 -12.44 17.90
CA ILE A 31 11.23 -12.47 17.21
C ILE A 31 11.43 -12.72 15.71
N ALA A 32 12.44 -12.10 15.10
CA ALA A 32 12.79 -12.38 13.71
C ALA A 32 13.13 -13.86 13.50
N ASN A 33 13.86 -14.47 14.45
CA ASN A 33 14.21 -15.88 14.37
C ASN A 33 12.98 -16.79 14.56
N PHE A 34 12.11 -16.45 15.50
CA PHE A 34 10.84 -17.14 15.69
C PHE A 34 9.99 -17.12 14.41
N LEU A 35 9.82 -15.95 13.79
CA LEU A 35 9.08 -15.82 12.52
C LEU A 35 9.74 -16.61 11.39
N ARG A 36 11.08 -16.71 11.37
CA ARG A 36 11.80 -17.51 10.35
C ARG A 36 11.52 -19.01 10.49
N LEU A 37 11.31 -19.52 11.69
CA LEU A 37 10.89 -20.93 11.89
C LEU A 37 9.52 -21.20 11.25
N HIS A 38 8.65 -20.19 11.25
CA HIS A 38 7.30 -20.26 10.67
C HIS A 38 7.20 -19.65 9.27
N VAL A 39 8.32 -19.33 8.61
CA VAL A 39 8.30 -18.61 7.32
C VAL A 39 7.56 -19.36 6.22
N ARG A 40 7.61 -20.70 6.24
CA ARG A 40 6.92 -21.56 5.25
C ARG A 40 5.40 -21.45 5.37
N GLU A 41 4.90 -21.55 6.59
CA GLU A 41 3.48 -21.45 6.89
C GLU A 41 2.96 -20.03 6.58
N LEU A 42 3.72 -19.00 6.97
CA LEU A 42 3.40 -17.61 6.63
C LEU A 42 3.36 -17.40 5.11
N THR A 43 4.36 -17.90 4.38
CA THR A 43 4.41 -17.76 2.92
C THR A 43 3.22 -18.47 2.25
N GLN A 44 2.84 -19.64 2.75
CA GLN A 44 1.67 -20.37 2.25
C GLN A 44 0.37 -19.59 2.50
N GLN A 45 0.13 -19.10 3.71
CA GLN A 45 -1.05 -18.29 4.01
C GLN A 45 -1.08 -17.00 3.18
N PHE A 46 0.06 -16.36 2.97
CA PHE A 46 0.16 -15.19 2.09
C PHE A 46 -0.20 -15.54 0.65
N HIS A 47 0.26 -16.68 0.15
CA HIS A 47 -0.05 -17.15 -1.19
C HIS A 47 -1.54 -17.44 -1.36
N GLU A 48 -2.14 -18.14 -0.40
CA GLU A 48 -3.57 -18.50 -0.38
C GLU A 48 -4.47 -17.26 -0.24
N THR A 49 -4.06 -16.27 0.56
CA THR A 49 -4.89 -15.07 0.83
C THR A 49 -4.80 -14.03 -0.27
N PHE A 50 -3.60 -13.75 -0.79
CA PHE A 50 -3.36 -12.61 -1.67
C PHE A 50 -3.11 -12.99 -3.13
N GLY A 51 -3.07 -14.29 -3.46
CA GLY A 51 -2.91 -14.75 -4.83
C GLY A 51 -1.61 -14.24 -5.46
N GLY A 52 -0.47 -14.80 -5.08
CA GLY A 52 0.81 -14.40 -5.66
C GLY A 52 2.01 -15.12 -5.07
N ASN A 53 3.02 -15.38 -5.89
CA ASN A 53 4.25 -16.06 -5.47
C ASN A 53 5.30 -15.05 -4.97
N ARG A 54 4.90 -14.22 -4.00
CA ARG A 54 5.77 -13.18 -3.44
C ARG A 54 6.70 -13.78 -2.40
N LYS A 55 7.97 -13.38 -2.41
CA LYS A 55 8.94 -13.84 -1.41
C LYS A 55 8.72 -13.11 -0.08
N LEU A 56 8.64 -13.86 1.02
CA LEU A 56 8.59 -13.27 2.36
C LEU A 56 10.01 -13.08 2.89
N ALA A 57 10.38 -11.84 3.21
CA ALA A 57 11.67 -11.50 3.81
C ALA A 57 11.48 -11.00 5.24
N ILE A 58 12.18 -11.61 6.20
CA ILE A 58 12.08 -11.24 7.62
C ILE A 58 13.37 -10.56 8.07
N LYS A 59 13.27 -9.31 8.52
CA LYS A 59 14.40 -8.49 9.01
C LYS A 59 14.20 -8.15 10.49
N ALA A 60 15.28 -8.17 11.26
CA ALA A 60 15.27 -7.64 12.62
C ALA A 60 15.60 -6.15 12.57
N MET A 61 14.81 -5.33 13.24
CA MET A 61 15.02 -3.89 13.38
C MET A 61 14.79 -3.49 14.83
N PRO A 62 15.57 -2.51 15.35
CA PRO A 62 15.31 -1.95 16.67
C PRO A 62 13.86 -1.47 16.80
N ALA A 63 13.22 -1.74 17.95
CA ALA A 63 11.84 -1.33 18.23
C ALA A 63 11.61 0.19 18.04
N SER A 64 12.62 1.02 18.28
CA SER A 64 12.60 2.47 18.03
C SER A 64 12.40 2.84 16.56
N LEU A 65 12.77 1.97 15.61
CA LEU A 65 12.55 2.16 14.18
C LEU A 65 11.23 1.56 13.68
N LEU A 66 10.58 0.71 14.49
CA LEU A 66 9.24 0.19 14.21
C LEU A 66 8.14 1.16 14.63
N GLN A 67 8.46 2.09 15.54
CA GLN A 67 7.63 3.25 15.85
C GLN A 67 7.77 4.31 14.74
N VAL A 68 7.37 3.96 13.53
CA VAL A 68 7.00 4.99 12.56
C VAL A 68 5.70 5.58 13.12
N GLU A 69 5.80 6.74 13.78
CA GLU A 69 4.63 7.57 14.11
C GLU A 69 3.70 7.54 12.90
N SER A 70 2.42 7.22 13.12
CA SER A 70 1.35 7.43 12.15
C SER A 70 1.19 8.94 11.86
N ARG A 71 2.19 9.56 11.25
CA ARG A 71 2.12 10.89 10.64
C ARG A 71 2.02 10.76 9.13
N HIS A 72 1.20 9.82 8.66
CA HIS A 72 0.48 10.07 7.42
C HIS A 72 -0.74 10.92 7.76
N VAL A 73 -0.51 12.22 8.01
CA VAL A 73 -1.49 13.18 7.50
C VAL A 73 -1.41 12.99 6.00
N ALA A 74 -2.30 12.17 5.44
CA ALA A 74 -2.43 12.06 4.00
C ALA A 74 -2.58 13.49 3.50
N ALA A 75 -1.53 14.01 2.86
CA ALA A 75 -1.58 15.33 2.27
C ALA A 75 -2.78 15.27 1.33
N ARG A 76 -3.83 16.04 1.65
CA ARG A 76 -5.04 16.06 0.84
C ARG A 76 -4.59 16.22 -0.62
N PRO A 77 -5.03 15.34 -1.54
CA PRO A 77 -4.57 15.39 -2.91
C PRO A 77 -4.74 16.83 -3.40
N LYS A 78 -3.64 17.42 -3.86
CA LYS A 78 -3.66 18.81 -4.33
C LYS A 78 -4.74 18.91 -5.42
N PRO A 79 -5.64 19.90 -5.36
CA PRO A 79 -6.65 20.07 -6.39
C PRO A 79 -5.96 20.17 -7.75
N VAL A 80 -6.43 19.39 -8.70
CA VAL A 80 -5.90 19.38 -10.07
C VAL A 80 -6.11 20.77 -10.65
N SER A 81 -5.06 21.38 -11.21
CA SER A 81 -5.16 22.72 -11.79
C SER A 81 -6.15 22.72 -12.96
N ARG A 82 -6.87 23.83 -13.15
CA ARG A 82 -7.84 23.97 -14.24
C ARG A 82 -7.19 23.76 -15.62
N ASP A 83 -5.91 24.12 -15.77
CA ASP A 83 -5.14 23.88 -16.98
C ASP A 83 -4.91 22.38 -17.25
N ALA A 84 -4.62 21.58 -16.22
CA ALA A 84 -4.46 20.14 -16.37
C ALA A 84 -5.79 19.45 -16.72
N ILE A 85 -6.91 19.96 -16.20
CA ILE A 85 -8.25 19.48 -16.55
C ILE A 85 -8.62 19.84 -17.99
N ASN A 86 -8.25 21.04 -18.45
CA ASN A 86 -8.50 21.48 -19.82
C ASN A 86 -7.54 20.86 -20.85
N GLY A 87 -6.38 20.35 -20.41
CA GLY A 87 -5.41 19.64 -21.23
C GLY A 87 -5.78 18.18 -21.54
N ILE A 88 -6.83 17.62 -20.93
CA ILE A 88 -7.40 16.33 -21.31
C ILE A 88 -8.21 16.52 -22.60
N ASP A 89 -7.53 16.83 -23.70
CA ASP A 89 -8.13 16.86 -25.03
C ASP A 89 -7.94 15.47 -25.66
N ALA A 90 -8.97 14.62 -25.56
CA ALA A 90 -8.95 13.24 -26.06
C ALA A 90 -9.12 13.15 -27.60
N LYS A 91 -8.98 14.27 -28.33
CA LYS A 91 -9.11 14.34 -29.80
C LYS A 91 -8.12 13.49 -30.58
N TRP A 92 -6.98 13.15 -29.98
CA TRP A 92 -5.95 12.32 -30.62
C TRP A 92 -6.13 10.81 -30.36
N ILE A 93 -7.16 10.42 -29.61
CA ILE A 93 -7.41 9.03 -29.24
C ILE A 93 -8.45 8.43 -30.19
N GLU A 94 -8.02 7.43 -30.95
CA GLU A 94 -8.87 6.71 -31.91
C GLU A 94 -9.81 5.70 -31.25
N ASP A 95 -9.49 5.25 -30.03
CA ASP A 95 -10.34 4.36 -29.24
C ASP A 95 -11.49 5.14 -28.58
N GLU A 96 -12.70 4.94 -29.12
CA GLU A 96 -13.95 5.55 -28.66
C GLU A 96 -14.31 5.23 -27.19
N LYS A 97 -13.94 4.06 -26.66
CA LYS A 97 -14.21 3.71 -25.26
C LYS A 97 -13.26 4.47 -24.33
N LEU A 98 -11.99 4.54 -24.70
CA LEU A 98 -10.98 5.28 -23.94
C LEU A 98 -11.23 6.78 -23.96
N LYS A 99 -11.64 7.31 -25.12
CA LYS A 99 -12.05 8.70 -25.29
C LYS A 99 -13.20 9.08 -24.35
N LYS A 100 -14.27 8.28 -24.33
CA LYS A 100 -15.41 8.49 -23.41
C LYS A 100 -15.02 8.39 -21.94
N ALA A 101 -14.12 7.48 -21.59
CA ALA A 101 -13.62 7.34 -20.22
C ALA A 101 -12.84 8.59 -19.78
N LEU A 102 -12.00 9.14 -20.65
CA LEU A 102 -11.22 10.35 -20.39
C LEU A 102 -12.09 11.61 -20.34
N GLU A 103 -13.08 11.73 -21.23
CA GLU A 103 -14.06 12.81 -21.19
C GLU A 103 -14.90 12.75 -19.90
N SER A 104 -15.34 11.55 -19.49
CA SER A 104 -16.07 11.35 -18.24
C SER A 104 -15.23 11.70 -17.01
N LEU A 105 -13.94 11.32 -17.02
CA LEU A 105 -12.98 11.68 -15.97
C LEU A 105 -12.77 13.20 -15.88
N ALA A 106 -12.56 13.87 -17.01
CA ALA A 106 -12.41 15.32 -17.06
C ALA A 106 -13.66 16.03 -16.52
N GLN A 107 -14.86 15.53 -16.84
CA GLN A 107 -16.12 16.11 -16.36
C GLN A 107 -16.34 15.89 -14.85
N GLN A 108 -15.98 14.73 -14.32
CA GLN A 108 -16.01 14.48 -12.88
C GLN A 108 -15.03 15.37 -12.10
N LEU A 109 -13.83 15.60 -12.66
CA LEU A 109 -12.83 16.49 -12.07
C LEU A 109 -13.25 17.97 -12.12
N LYS A 110 -14.01 18.39 -13.15
CA LYS A 110 -14.62 19.73 -13.19
C LYS A 110 -15.68 19.90 -12.11
N ASN A 111 -16.56 18.90 -11.95
CA ASN A 111 -17.69 18.96 -11.02
C ASN A 111 -17.28 18.86 -9.54
N SER A 112 -16.18 18.16 -9.23
CA SER A 112 -15.64 18.08 -7.87
C SER A 112 -14.99 19.39 -7.43
N ASN A 113 -14.35 20.12 -8.36
CA ASN A 113 -13.72 21.41 -8.10
C ASN A 113 -14.72 22.60 -8.02
N SER A 114 -15.95 22.42 -8.51
CA SER A 114 -17.02 23.44 -8.44
C SER A 114 -17.92 23.33 -7.20
N ARG A 115 -17.69 22.33 -6.34
CA ARG A 115 -18.44 22.12 -5.08
C ARG A 115 -17.73 22.69 -3.84
N THR A 116 -16.67 23.47 -4.04
CA THR A 116 -15.83 24.03 -2.97
C THR A 116 -15.82 25.56 -2.93
N ASP A 117 -16.82 26.20 -3.56
CA ASP A 117 -17.12 27.64 -3.38
C ASP A 117 -18.29 27.80 -2.40
#